data_AF-A0A832EGK0-F1
#
_entry.id   AF-A0A832EGK0-F1
#
_cell.length_a   1.000
_cell.length_b   1.000
_cell.length_c   1.000
_cell.angle_alpha   90.00
_cell.angle_beta   90.00
_cell.angle_gamma   90.00
#
_symmetry.space_group_name_H-M   'P 1'
#
loop_
_entity.id
_entity.type
_entity.pdbx_description
1 polymer ?
#
loop_
_entity_poly.entity_id
_entity_poly.type
_entity_poly.pdbx_seq_one_letter_code
_entity_poly.pdbx_strand_id
1 'polypeptide(L)'
;MPITNLTKFFNPLIVEYKSLKRNKNLDLDKLRNIYKKIRKNIIEPITIRRTRKDLENIPQYKNDLIEQGINFPKVVPPKKIEYLMDEKLNKLFDKTIFYLTDKDKINYARYRAIEGLKDDFAKQNYEAAKLAYQNLALIMKTLMIKRLESSFYAFKKSLTNFQKTTDLMIEMFKKDKIFIAPDTNIIKIIDKGWSDEEIEDEILRLNIENDRNNIFYANHFKDEYIKDLEKDKNLIDELLKLWNQVEYDPKLDVFLNQIDTTFFDKKINKEGKLVIFTESLETVNYLTSKLQETGRKDVLAVSAKNRNK
;
A
#
# COMPACT_ATOMS: atom_id res chain seq x y z
N MET A 1 3.37 -26.71 -28.69
CA MET A 1 2.31 -25.95 -29.40
C MET A 1 1.42 -26.92 -30.15
N PRO A 2 0.10 -26.67 -30.26
CA PRO A 2 -0.82 -27.56 -30.99
C PRO A 2 -0.46 -27.71 -32.48
N ILE A 3 0.23 -26.72 -33.06
CA ILE A 3 0.80 -26.78 -34.41
C ILE A 3 2.31 -26.84 -34.30
N THR A 4 2.90 -27.95 -34.77
CA THR A 4 4.35 -28.18 -34.78
C THR A 4 5.02 -27.71 -36.06
N ASN A 5 4.27 -27.56 -37.15
CA ASN A 5 4.78 -27.08 -38.44
C ASN A 5 3.94 -25.90 -38.96
N LEU A 6 4.45 -24.69 -38.74
CA LEU A 6 3.78 -23.44 -39.13
C LEU A 6 3.67 -23.31 -40.64
N THR A 7 4.68 -23.74 -41.39
CA THR A 7 4.70 -23.69 -42.86
C THR A 7 3.56 -24.52 -43.45
N LYS A 8 3.36 -25.74 -42.94
CA LYS A 8 2.25 -26.63 -43.35
C LYS A 8 0.88 -26.02 -43.02
N PHE A 9 0.77 -25.30 -41.91
CA PHE A 9 -0.48 -24.64 -41.52
C PHE A 9 -0.80 -23.38 -42.34
N PHE A 10 0.19 -22.51 -42.55
CA PHE A 10 -0.02 -21.22 -43.23
C PHE A 10 -0.10 -21.34 -44.75
N ASN A 11 0.60 -22.29 -45.38
CA ASN A 11 0.61 -22.44 -46.85
C ASN A 11 -0.80 -22.52 -47.48
N PRO A 12 -1.73 -23.39 -47.03
CA PRO A 12 -3.08 -23.41 -47.59
C PRO A 12 -3.86 -22.12 -47.33
N LEU A 13 -3.69 -21.49 -46.16
CA LEU A 13 -4.36 -20.23 -45.81
C LEU A 13 -3.85 -19.05 -46.65
N ILE A 14 -2.56 -19.03 -46.98
CA ILE A 14 -1.94 -18.02 -47.85
C ILE A 14 -2.45 -18.16 -49.29
N VAL A 15 -2.58 -19.40 -49.79
CA VAL A 15 -3.13 -19.67 -51.12
C VAL A 15 -4.60 -19.22 -51.19
N GLU A 16 -5.40 -19.59 -50.18
CA GLU A 16 -6.82 -19.19 -50.06
C GLU A 16 -6.96 -17.66 -49.99
N TYR A 17 -6.15 -16.98 -49.17
CA TYR A 17 -6.13 -15.52 -49.07
C TYR A 17 -5.75 -14.83 -50.38
N LYS A 18 -4.70 -15.32 -51.07
CA LYS A 18 -4.26 -14.77 -52.36
C LYS A 18 -5.32 -14.95 -53.46
N SER A 19 -6.04 -16.07 -53.44
CA SER A 19 -7.19 -16.34 -54.30
C SER A 19 -8.32 -15.33 -54.06
N LEU A 20 -8.69 -15.11 -52.79
CA LEU A 20 -9.75 -14.18 -52.42
C LEU A 20 -9.44 -12.73 -52.80
N LYS A 21 -8.17 -12.31 -52.67
CA LYS A 21 -7.71 -10.94 -53.02
C LYS A 21 -7.75 -10.65 -54.53
N ARG A 22 -7.74 -11.69 -55.39
CA ARG A 22 -7.77 -11.54 -56.86
C ARG A 22 -9.19 -11.40 -57.42
N ASN A 23 -10.22 -11.71 -56.64
CA ASN A 23 -11.62 -11.56 -57.07
C ASN A 23 -12.08 -10.09 -56.94
N LYS A 24 -12.86 -9.63 -57.94
CA LYS A 24 -13.41 -8.26 -58.00
C LYS A 24 -14.33 -7.93 -56.82
N ASN A 25 -15.07 -8.93 -56.33
CA ASN A 25 -15.90 -8.85 -55.12
C ASN A 25 -15.27 -9.71 -54.03
N LEU A 26 -14.89 -9.08 -52.91
CA LEU A 26 -14.23 -9.73 -51.78
C LEU A 26 -15.25 -10.52 -50.93
N ASP A 27 -15.07 -11.83 -50.83
CA ASP A 27 -15.86 -12.68 -49.93
C ASP A 27 -15.38 -12.50 -48.47
N LEU A 28 -16.09 -11.64 -47.74
CA LEU A 28 -15.76 -11.25 -46.37
C LEU A 28 -15.88 -12.40 -45.36
N ASP A 29 -16.75 -13.38 -45.62
CA ASP A 29 -16.98 -14.49 -44.69
C ASP A 29 -15.85 -15.52 -44.76
N LYS A 30 -15.35 -15.82 -45.97
CA LYS A 30 -14.15 -16.64 -46.13
C LYS A 30 -12.92 -15.96 -45.53
N LEU A 31 -12.77 -14.65 -45.72
CA LEU A 31 -11.69 -13.89 -45.10
C LEU A 31 -11.76 -13.95 -43.57
N ARG A 32 -12.95 -13.75 -42.99
CA ARG A 32 -13.17 -13.91 -41.54
C ARG A 32 -12.81 -15.31 -41.05
N ASN A 33 -13.11 -16.36 -41.82
CA ASN A 33 -12.74 -17.72 -41.47
C ASN A 33 -11.23 -17.96 -41.44
N ILE A 34 -10.47 -17.39 -42.37
CA ILE A 34 -9.00 -17.43 -42.35
C ILE A 34 -8.47 -16.79 -41.06
N TYR A 35 -8.93 -15.58 -40.73
CA TYR A 35 -8.51 -14.90 -39.50
C TYR A 35 -8.95 -15.62 -38.23
N LYS A 36 -10.15 -16.22 -38.20
CA LYS A 36 -10.61 -17.08 -37.09
C LYS A 36 -9.69 -18.29 -36.89
N LYS A 37 -9.28 -18.95 -37.97
CA LYS A 37 -8.34 -20.10 -37.90
C LYS A 37 -6.98 -19.68 -37.37
N ILE A 38 -6.43 -18.54 -37.81
CA ILE A 38 -5.15 -18.01 -37.31
C ILE A 38 -5.27 -17.60 -35.85
N ARG A 39 -6.34 -16.87 -35.49
CA ARG A 39 -6.59 -16.45 -34.11
C ARG A 39 -6.66 -17.64 -33.15
N LYS A 40 -7.47 -18.65 -33.48
CA LYS A 40 -7.70 -19.81 -32.61
C LYS A 40 -6.48 -20.71 -32.43
N ASN A 41 -5.73 -20.96 -33.51
CA ASN A 41 -4.68 -21.98 -33.48
C ASN A 41 -3.27 -21.43 -33.24
N ILE A 42 -3.05 -20.13 -33.46
CA ILE A 42 -1.74 -19.48 -33.32
C ILE A 42 -1.78 -18.39 -32.26
N ILE A 43 -2.68 -17.41 -32.40
CA ILE A 43 -2.68 -16.23 -31.53
C ILE A 43 -3.15 -16.60 -30.11
N GLU A 44 -4.27 -17.31 -29.96
CA GLU A 44 -4.80 -17.72 -28.65
C GLU A 44 -3.78 -18.54 -27.83
N PRO A 45 -3.14 -19.61 -28.34
CA PRO A 45 -2.14 -20.37 -27.57
C PRO A 45 -0.90 -19.59 -27.13
N ILE A 46 -0.58 -18.47 -27.80
CA ILE A 46 0.56 -17.60 -27.50
C ILE A 46 0.15 -16.43 -26.60
N THR A 47 -1.08 -15.93 -26.77
CA THR A 47 -1.58 -14.70 -26.12
C THR A 47 -2.34 -15.00 -24.84
N ILE A 48 -2.88 -16.23 -24.68
CA ILE A 48 -3.48 -16.65 -23.42
C ILE A 48 -2.37 -16.72 -22.38
N ARG A 49 -2.53 -15.88 -21.35
CA ARG A 49 -1.80 -16.01 -20.10
C ARG A 49 -2.16 -17.38 -19.51
N ARG A 50 -1.19 -18.30 -19.44
CA ARG A 50 -1.39 -19.65 -18.92
C ARG A 50 -1.62 -19.59 -17.41
N THR A 51 -2.88 -19.49 -16.99
CA THR A 51 -3.23 -19.61 -15.58
C THR A 51 -3.20 -21.08 -15.18
N ARG A 52 -3.13 -21.38 -13.86
CA ARG A 52 -3.20 -22.78 -13.38
C ARG A 52 -4.45 -23.50 -13.88
N LYS A 53 -5.56 -22.77 -14.00
CA LYS A 53 -6.83 -23.29 -14.54
C LYS A 53 -6.72 -23.65 -16.02
N ASP A 54 -5.98 -22.88 -16.82
CA ASP A 54 -5.75 -23.19 -18.23
C ASP A 54 -4.86 -24.41 -18.42
N LEU A 55 -3.84 -24.58 -17.56
CA LEU A 55 -2.96 -25.75 -17.57
C LEU A 55 -3.71 -27.05 -17.24
N GLU A 56 -4.71 -26.99 -16.35
CA GLU A 56 -5.54 -28.14 -16.00
C GLU A 56 -6.61 -28.45 -17.06
N ASN A 57 -7.20 -27.42 -17.67
CA ASN A 57 -8.32 -27.57 -18.61
C ASN A 57 -7.90 -27.95 -20.04
N ILE A 58 -6.68 -27.62 -20.46
CA ILE A 58 -6.18 -27.92 -21.81
C ILE A 58 -5.46 -29.28 -21.77
N PRO A 59 -5.96 -30.33 -22.45
CA PRO A 59 -5.41 -31.68 -22.35
C PRO A 59 -3.92 -31.77 -22.67
N GLN A 60 -3.44 -30.96 -23.62
CA GLN A 60 -2.03 -30.92 -24.02
C GLN A 60 -1.12 -30.45 -22.87
N TYR A 61 -1.55 -29.43 -22.12
CA TYR A 61 -0.78 -28.92 -20.97
C TYR A 61 -0.86 -29.87 -19.79
N LYS A 62 -2.03 -30.48 -19.56
CA LYS A 62 -2.19 -31.48 -18.50
C LYS A 62 -1.31 -32.70 -18.73
N ASN A 63 -1.24 -33.21 -19.96
CA ASN A 63 -0.39 -34.36 -20.30
C ASN A 63 1.09 -34.01 -20.16
N ASP A 64 1.51 -32.83 -20.62
CA ASP A 64 2.88 -32.33 -20.47
C ASP A 64 3.29 -32.19 -18.99
N LEU A 65 2.39 -31.70 -18.13
CA LEU A 65 2.61 -31.65 -16.68
C LEU A 65 2.78 -33.04 -16.06
N ILE A 66 2.00 -34.03 -16.52
CA ILE A 66 2.11 -35.43 -16.05
C ILE A 66 3.43 -36.05 -16.50
N GLU A 67 3.81 -35.89 -17.77
CA GLU A 67 5.09 -36.38 -18.31
C GLU A 67 6.30 -35.79 -17.58
N GLN A 68 6.24 -34.51 -17.23
CA GLN A 68 7.29 -33.82 -16.49
C GLN A 68 7.23 -34.03 -14.96
N GLY A 69 6.20 -34.74 -14.45
CA GLY A 69 6.01 -34.96 -13.02
C GLY A 69 5.72 -33.68 -12.21
N ILE A 70 5.24 -32.62 -12.86
CA ILE A 70 4.98 -31.32 -12.23
C ILE A 70 3.58 -31.32 -11.61
N ASN A 71 3.51 -31.18 -10.30
CA ASN A 71 2.25 -31.04 -9.57
C ASN A 71 2.18 -29.67 -8.88
N PHE A 72 1.10 -28.93 -9.12
CA PHE A 72 0.88 -27.65 -8.44
C PHE A 72 0.16 -27.87 -7.10
N PRO A 73 0.55 -27.14 -6.04
CA PRO A 73 -0.19 -27.17 -4.79
C PRO A 73 -1.60 -26.58 -5.01
N LYS A 74 -2.60 -27.25 -4.43
CA LYS A 74 -3.98 -26.74 -4.42
C LYS A 74 -4.04 -25.48 -3.57
N VAL A 75 -4.58 -24.41 -4.14
CA VAL A 75 -4.80 -23.15 -3.41
C VAL A 75 -5.98 -23.34 -2.48
N VAL A 76 -5.74 -23.21 -1.19
CA VAL A 76 -6.76 -23.22 -0.14
C VAL A 76 -7.08 -21.77 0.20
N PRO A 77 -8.35 -21.40 0.47
CA PRO A 77 -8.67 -20.05 0.90
C PRO A 77 -7.93 -19.68 2.19
N PRO A 78 -7.66 -18.37 2.42
CA PRO A 78 -7.07 -17.90 3.67
C PRO A 78 -7.90 -18.34 4.87
N LYS A 79 -7.23 -18.81 5.93
CA LYS A 79 -7.87 -19.12 7.21
C LYS A 79 -7.76 -17.89 8.12
N LYS A 80 -8.91 -17.39 8.59
CA LYS A 80 -8.94 -16.27 9.54
C LYS A 80 -8.42 -16.74 10.89
N ILE A 81 -7.61 -15.90 11.53
CA ILE A 81 -7.18 -16.06 12.91
C ILE A 81 -7.71 -14.84 13.65
N GLU A 82 -8.48 -15.08 14.69
CA GLU A 82 -9.14 -14.03 15.46
C GLU A 82 -8.39 -13.79 16.76
N TYR A 83 -8.32 -12.53 17.15
CA TYR A 83 -7.88 -12.11 18.47
C TYR A 83 -8.99 -11.26 19.08
N LEU A 84 -9.09 -11.29 20.41
CA LEU A 84 -10.13 -10.57 21.14
C LEU A 84 -9.53 -9.34 21.81
N MET A 85 -10.18 -8.21 21.63
CA MET A 85 -9.92 -7.02 22.44
C MET A 85 -10.83 -7.06 23.66
N ASP A 86 -10.31 -6.74 24.84
CA ASP A 86 -11.16 -6.49 25.99
C ASP A 86 -12.01 -5.22 25.77
N GLU A 87 -12.98 -5.01 26.66
CA GLU A 87 -13.92 -3.89 26.56
C GLU A 87 -13.22 -2.52 26.54
N LYS A 88 -12.13 -2.35 27.31
CA LYS A 88 -11.39 -1.09 27.40
C LYS A 88 -10.66 -0.81 26.10
N LEU A 89 -9.93 -1.80 25.58
CA LEU A 89 -9.19 -1.69 24.33
C LEU A 89 -10.13 -1.50 23.15
N ASN A 90 -11.27 -2.20 23.12
CA ASN A 90 -12.25 -2.05 22.05
C ASN A 90 -12.83 -0.62 22.02
N LYS A 91 -13.22 -0.07 23.18
CA LYS A 91 -13.66 1.34 23.28
C LYS A 91 -12.59 2.34 22.84
N LEU A 92 -11.32 2.08 23.19
CA LEU A 92 -10.21 2.92 22.74
C LEU A 92 -10.01 2.83 21.22
N PHE A 93 -10.09 1.63 20.65
CA PHE A 93 -9.97 1.41 19.22
C PHE A 93 -11.07 2.15 18.45
N ASP A 94 -12.33 1.98 18.86
CA ASP A 94 -13.48 2.68 18.26
C ASP A 94 -13.35 4.20 18.36
N LYS A 95 -12.96 4.70 19.53
CA LYS A 95 -12.69 6.14 19.74
C LYS A 95 -11.58 6.64 18.83
N THR A 96 -10.54 5.85 18.62
CA THR A 96 -9.40 6.19 17.76
C THR A 96 -9.85 6.27 16.31
N ILE A 97 -10.59 5.27 15.81
CA ILE A 97 -11.15 5.30 14.46
C ILE A 97 -12.05 6.52 14.29
N PHE A 98 -12.93 6.80 15.26
CA PHE A 98 -13.79 7.98 15.23
C PHE A 98 -12.97 9.28 15.15
N TYR A 99 -11.94 9.44 15.98
CA TYR A 99 -11.10 10.65 15.98
C TYR A 99 -10.35 10.86 14.65
N LEU A 100 -9.85 9.77 14.04
CA LEU A 100 -9.12 9.82 12.78
C LEU A 100 -10.03 9.97 11.56
N THR A 101 -11.30 9.58 11.66
CA THR A 101 -12.19 9.47 10.49
C THR A 101 -13.28 10.53 10.41
N ASP A 102 -13.78 10.98 11.55
CA ASP A 102 -14.89 11.92 11.63
C ASP A 102 -14.49 13.34 11.21
N LYS A 103 -15.39 14.04 10.52
CA LYS A 103 -15.14 15.37 9.98
C LYS A 103 -15.00 16.44 11.06
N ASP A 104 -15.61 16.23 12.22
CA ASP A 104 -15.56 17.19 13.33
C ASP A 104 -14.45 16.87 14.33
N LYS A 105 -13.58 15.90 14.02
CA LYS A 105 -12.44 15.51 14.86
C LYS A 105 -11.13 16.01 14.26
N ILE A 106 -10.18 15.12 13.99
CA ILE A 106 -8.86 15.49 13.48
C ILE A 106 -9.00 15.91 12.02
N ASN A 107 -8.72 17.18 11.77
CA ASN A 107 -8.82 17.84 10.48
C ASN A 107 -7.58 17.64 9.60
N TYR A 108 -6.51 17.08 10.17
CA TYR A 108 -5.20 16.94 9.53
C TYR A 108 -4.69 18.30 9.03
N ALA A 109 -4.95 19.36 9.80
CA ALA A 109 -4.72 20.76 9.43
C ALA A 109 -3.26 21.01 9.03
N ARG A 110 -2.33 20.37 9.72
CA ARG A 110 -0.89 20.33 9.42
C ARG A 110 -0.57 20.03 7.96
N TYR A 111 -1.30 19.08 7.36
CA TYR A 111 -1.12 18.63 5.99
C TYR A 111 -1.97 19.42 4.99
N ARG A 112 -2.83 20.33 5.49
CA ARG A 112 -3.71 21.23 4.74
C ARG A 112 -3.31 22.70 4.89
N ALA A 113 -2.05 22.97 5.24
CA ALA A 113 -1.57 24.32 5.50
C ALA A 113 -1.90 25.34 4.41
N ILE A 114 -1.93 24.88 3.16
CA ILE A 114 -2.21 25.71 1.98
C ILE A 114 -3.66 26.13 1.91
N GLU A 115 -4.59 25.30 2.35
CA GLU A 115 -6.00 25.66 2.45
C GLU A 115 -6.25 26.69 3.55
N GLY A 116 -5.35 26.71 4.55
CA GLY A 116 -5.29 27.70 5.61
C GLY A 116 -4.77 29.07 5.17
N LEU A 117 -4.05 29.17 4.04
CA LEU A 117 -3.59 30.45 3.50
C LEU A 117 -4.78 31.29 2.98
N LYS A 118 -4.66 32.62 3.09
CA LYS A 118 -5.55 33.57 2.40
C LYS A 118 -5.32 33.46 0.89
N ASP A 119 -6.37 33.73 0.11
CA ASP A 119 -6.41 33.43 -1.33
C ASP A 119 -5.27 34.10 -2.12
N ASP A 120 -4.88 35.31 -1.75
CA ASP A 120 -3.81 36.07 -2.42
C ASP A 120 -2.45 35.35 -2.31
N PHE A 121 -2.16 34.74 -1.15
CA PHE A 121 -0.92 34.00 -0.92
C PHE A 121 -0.97 32.58 -1.49
N ALA A 122 -2.14 31.94 -1.45
CA ALA A 122 -2.33 30.59 -1.97
C ALA A 122 -2.17 30.54 -3.50
N LYS A 123 -2.81 31.48 -4.23
CA LYS A 123 -2.76 31.52 -5.70
C LYS A 123 -1.37 31.85 -6.22
N GLN A 124 -0.67 32.79 -5.60
CA GLN A 124 0.68 33.19 -6.02
C GLN A 124 1.69 32.04 -5.96
N ASN A 125 1.56 31.15 -4.97
CA ASN A 125 2.60 30.17 -4.65
C ASN A 125 2.23 28.72 -4.99
N TYR A 126 0.93 28.39 -5.10
CA TYR A 126 0.46 26.99 -5.09
C TYR A 126 -0.75 26.68 -5.98
N GLU A 127 -1.07 27.52 -6.96
CA GLU A 127 -2.24 27.31 -7.84
C GLU A 127 -2.23 25.92 -8.51
N ALA A 128 -1.06 25.43 -8.94
CA ALA A 128 -0.90 24.10 -9.54
C ALA A 128 -0.93 22.93 -8.52
N ALA A 129 -0.85 23.22 -7.22
CA ALA A 129 -0.59 22.24 -6.17
C ALA A 129 -1.69 22.10 -5.10
N LYS A 130 -2.82 22.81 -5.26
CA LYS A 130 -3.94 22.70 -4.32
C LYS A 130 -4.49 21.28 -4.18
N LEU A 131 -4.61 20.54 -5.29
CA LEU A 131 -5.05 19.13 -5.30
C LEU A 131 -4.06 18.19 -4.62
N ALA A 132 -2.77 18.51 -4.68
CA ALA A 132 -1.70 17.74 -4.08
C ALA A 132 -1.77 17.71 -2.54
N TYR A 133 -1.97 18.87 -1.89
CA TYR A 133 -2.13 18.94 -0.43
C TYR A 133 -3.43 18.31 0.07
N GLN A 134 -4.52 18.46 -0.67
CA GLN A 134 -5.78 17.78 -0.35
C GLN A 134 -5.58 16.26 -0.27
N ASN A 135 -4.77 15.71 -1.17
CA ASN A 135 -4.43 14.29 -1.14
C ASN A 135 -3.49 13.94 0.02
N LEU A 136 -2.57 14.81 0.44
CA LEU A 136 -1.63 14.52 1.52
C LEU A 136 -2.36 14.23 2.84
N ALA A 137 -3.36 15.04 3.20
CA ALA A 137 -4.16 14.80 4.40
C ALA A 137 -4.90 13.45 4.36
N LEU A 138 -5.46 13.11 3.21
CA LEU A 138 -6.14 11.82 3.00
C LEU A 138 -5.17 10.63 3.07
N ILE A 139 -3.97 10.79 2.51
CA ILE A 139 -2.90 9.79 2.60
C ILE A 139 -2.53 9.58 4.06
N MET A 140 -2.22 10.65 4.80
CA MET A 140 -1.87 10.57 6.23
C MET A 140 -2.95 9.91 7.07
N LYS A 141 -4.22 10.27 6.84
CA LYS A 141 -5.36 9.61 7.46
C LYS A 141 -5.38 8.09 7.19
N THR A 142 -5.20 7.71 5.93
CA THR A 142 -5.18 6.30 5.51
C THR A 142 -4.03 5.53 6.16
N LEU A 143 -2.84 6.13 6.21
CA LEU A 143 -1.65 5.53 6.82
C LEU A 143 -1.84 5.32 8.34
N MET A 144 -2.45 6.29 9.03
CA MET A 144 -2.76 6.15 10.46
C MET A 144 -3.69 4.96 10.75
N ILE A 145 -4.75 4.79 9.95
CA ILE A 145 -5.71 3.68 10.11
C ILE A 145 -5.02 2.33 9.82
N LYS A 146 -4.26 2.24 8.73
CA LYS A 146 -3.52 1.02 8.37
C LYS A 146 -2.56 0.59 9.47
N ARG A 147 -1.86 1.54 10.10
CA ARG A 147 -0.94 1.25 11.21
C ARG A 147 -1.67 0.82 12.47
N LEU A 148 -2.79 1.47 12.79
CA LEU A 148 -3.65 1.06 13.91
C LEU A 148 -4.07 -0.40 13.78
N GLU A 149 -4.50 -0.82 12.60
CA GLU A 149 -4.88 -2.22 12.35
C GLU A 149 -3.67 -3.17 12.33
N SER A 150 -2.53 -2.72 11.79
CA SER A 150 -1.34 -3.55 11.64
C SER A 150 -0.67 -3.87 12.97
N SER A 151 -0.32 -2.83 13.75
CA SER A 151 0.44 -2.95 15.00
C SER A 151 0.23 -1.74 15.90
N PHE A 152 -0.14 -1.99 17.16
CA PHE A 152 -0.26 -0.93 18.17
C PHE A 152 1.06 -0.18 18.39
N TYR A 153 2.20 -0.87 18.29
CA TYR A 153 3.52 -0.24 18.36
C TYR A 153 3.74 0.76 17.20
N ALA A 154 3.50 0.32 15.96
CA ALA A 154 3.64 1.17 14.78
C ALA A 154 2.70 2.38 14.86
N PHE A 155 1.47 2.17 15.30
CA PHE A 155 0.49 3.24 15.49
C PHE A 155 0.93 4.30 16.52
N LYS A 156 1.38 3.88 17.71
CA LYS A 156 1.88 4.80 18.74
C LYS A 156 3.05 5.66 18.24
N LYS A 157 3.97 5.05 17.49
CA LYS A 157 5.11 5.77 16.90
C LYS A 157 4.63 6.84 15.90
N SER A 158 3.72 6.49 14.99
CA SER A 158 3.16 7.46 14.04
C SER A 158 2.36 8.56 14.72
N LEU A 159 1.58 8.23 15.75
CA LEU A 159 0.86 9.24 16.52
C LEU A 159 1.82 10.21 17.24
N THR A 160 2.93 9.70 17.77
CA THR A 160 4.01 10.52 18.36
C THR A 160 4.65 11.44 17.32
N ASN A 161 4.92 10.95 16.11
CA ASN A 161 5.46 11.78 15.03
C ASN A 161 4.46 12.84 14.55
N PHE A 162 3.18 12.48 14.47
CA PHE A 162 2.12 13.40 14.12
C PHE A 162 1.97 14.52 15.16
N GLN A 163 2.04 14.19 16.45
CA GLN A 163 2.12 15.18 17.53
C GLN A 163 3.31 16.12 17.33
N LYS A 164 4.53 15.58 17.21
CA LYS A 164 5.76 16.37 17.07
C LYS A 164 5.70 17.33 15.88
N THR A 165 5.26 16.86 14.72
CA THR A 165 5.15 17.70 13.52
C THR A 165 4.08 18.78 13.67
N THR A 166 2.97 18.48 14.36
CA THR A 166 1.93 19.47 14.68
C THR A 166 2.47 20.54 15.64
N ASP A 167 3.18 20.13 16.70
CA ASP A 167 3.82 21.03 17.66
C ASP A 167 4.82 21.96 17.00
N LEU A 168 5.66 21.43 16.11
CA LEU A 168 6.60 22.24 15.34
C LEU A 168 5.91 23.32 14.52
N MET A 169 4.77 23.02 13.89
CA MET A 169 4.02 24.03 13.14
C MET A 169 3.40 25.08 14.06
N ILE A 170 2.85 24.68 15.21
CA ILE A 170 2.33 25.63 16.21
C ILE A 170 3.44 26.56 16.72
N GLU A 171 4.64 26.02 16.98
CA GLU A 171 5.81 26.84 17.37
C GLU A 171 6.25 27.80 16.26
N MET A 172 6.13 27.41 14.99
CA MET A 172 6.37 28.32 13.86
C MET A 172 5.38 29.49 13.84
N PHE A 173 4.10 29.25 14.15
CA PHE A 173 3.10 30.32 14.29
C PHE A 173 3.44 31.27 15.44
N LYS A 174 3.87 30.74 16.59
CA LYS A 174 4.30 31.56 17.74
C LYS A 174 5.51 32.44 17.41
N LYS A 175 6.41 31.97 16.54
CA LYS A 175 7.59 32.70 16.07
C LYS A 175 7.31 33.60 14.86
N ASP A 176 6.07 33.62 14.37
CA ASP A 176 5.65 34.33 13.17
C ASP A 176 6.51 34.00 11.92
N LYS A 177 6.98 32.74 11.81
CA LYS A 177 7.79 32.29 10.67
C LYS A 177 7.44 30.84 10.35
N ILE A 178 6.52 30.66 9.41
CA ILE A 178 5.94 29.37 9.01
C ILE A 178 6.58 28.88 7.72
N PHE A 179 7.19 27.70 7.78
CA PHE A 179 7.78 27.05 6.63
C PHE A 179 6.80 26.05 6.02
N ILE A 180 6.53 26.21 4.72
CA ILE A 180 5.77 25.22 3.94
C ILE A 180 6.67 24.72 2.81
N ALA A 181 6.97 23.43 2.84
CA ALA A 181 7.78 22.78 1.83
C ALA A 181 7.08 22.78 0.46
N PRO A 182 7.83 22.89 -0.66
CA PRO A 182 7.24 22.82 -1.99
C PRO A 182 6.75 21.40 -2.31
N ASP A 183 5.52 21.31 -2.82
CA ASP A 183 4.75 20.08 -3.08
C ASP A 183 5.46 18.94 -3.79
N THR A 184 6.33 19.31 -4.72
CA THR A 184 6.87 18.35 -5.68
C THR A 184 7.76 17.31 -5.02
N ASN A 185 8.29 17.54 -3.82
CA ASN A 185 9.16 16.56 -3.16
C ASN A 185 8.36 15.47 -2.45
N ILE A 186 7.32 15.80 -1.68
CA ILE A 186 6.56 14.82 -0.89
C ILE A 186 5.74 13.89 -1.80
N ILE A 187 5.11 14.42 -2.85
CA ILE A 187 4.33 13.59 -3.79
C ILE A 187 5.23 12.68 -4.60
N LYS A 188 6.38 13.18 -5.10
CA LYS A 188 7.35 12.33 -5.79
C LYS A 188 7.89 11.23 -4.89
N ILE A 189 7.98 11.48 -3.59
CA ILE A 189 8.40 10.48 -2.60
C ILE A 189 7.32 9.40 -2.44
N ILE A 190 6.05 9.80 -2.33
CA ILE A 190 4.91 8.89 -2.27
C ILE A 190 4.81 8.06 -3.56
N ASP A 191 4.91 8.69 -4.74
CA ASP A 191 4.86 8.02 -6.04
C ASP A 191 6.03 7.05 -6.27
N LYS A 192 7.18 7.32 -5.63
CA LYS A 192 8.35 6.42 -5.65
C LYS A 192 8.16 5.20 -4.74
N GLY A 193 7.03 5.05 -4.07
CA GLY A 193 6.72 3.93 -3.19
C GLY A 193 7.62 3.91 -1.95
N TRP A 194 8.01 5.09 -1.46
CA TRP A 194 8.73 5.20 -0.20
C TRP A 194 7.86 4.64 0.93
N SER A 195 8.53 4.12 1.95
CA SER A 195 7.84 3.67 3.15
C SER A 195 7.21 4.86 3.87
N ASP A 196 6.12 4.60 4.58
CA ASP A 196 5.39 5.61 5.35
C ASP A 196 6.29 6.32 6.39
N GLU A 197 7.34 5.64 6.88
CA GLU A 197 8.37 6.20 7.76
C GLU A 197 9.24 7.23 7.05
N GLU A 198 9.71 6.92 5.84
CA GLU A 198 10.52 7.83 5.04
C GLU A 198 9.72 9.07 4.65
N ILE A 199 8.39 8.93 4.50
CA ILE A 199 7.47 10.06 4.30
C ILE A 199 7.41 10.94 5.56
N GLU A 200 7.23 10.35 6.74
CA GLU A 200 7.16 11.10 8.01
C GLU A 200 8.49 11.79 8.36
N ASP A 201 9.62 11.09 8.21
CA ASP A 201 10.95 11.61 8.46
C ASP A 201 11.31 12.73 7.49
N GLU A 202 10.98 12.59 6.20
CA GLU A 202 11.20 13.66 5.25
C GLU A 202 10.30 14.87 5.56
N ILE A 203 9.05 14.68 5.99
CA ILE A 203 8.21 15.79 6.44
C ILE A 203 8.82 16.50 7.64
N LEU A 204 9.36 15.76 8.61
CA LEU A 204 10.06 16.34 9.76
C LEU A 204 11.31 17.11 9.32
N ARG A 205 12.11 16.55 8.41
CA ARG A 205 13.31 17.19 7.85
C ARG A 205 12.97 18.45 7.06
N LEU A 206 11.92 18.42 6.25
CA LEU A 206 11.42 19.56 5.49
C LEU A 206 10.91 20.69 6.38
N ASN A 207 10.63 20.43 7.66
CA ASN A 207 10.26 21.48 8.63
C ASN A 207 11.44 22.25 9.21
N ILE A 208 12.66 21.79 8.97
CA ILE A 208 13.87 22.50 9.35
C ILE A 208 14.10 23.60 8.30
N GLU A 209 14.59 24.75 8.73
CA GLU A 209 14.93 25.87 7.86
C GLU A 209 15.77 25.38 6.67
N ASN A 210 15.20 25.52 5.47
CA ASN A 210 15.76 25.04 4.21
C ASN A 210 15.45 26.08 3.14
N ASP A 211 16.44 26.46 2.34
CA ASP A 211 16.34 27.47 1.29
C ASP A 211 15.26 27.17 0.23
N ARG A 212 14.76 25.92 0.19
CA ARG A 212 13.69 25.50 -0.73
C ARG A 212 12.28 25.73 -0.19
N ASN A 213 12.12 26.04 1.09
CA ASN A 213 10.80 26.22 1.70
C ASN A 213 10.27 27.63 1.47
N ASN A 214 8.97 27.74 1.18
CA ASN A 214 8.31 29.04 1.19
C ASN A 214 8.09 29.48 2.64
N ILE A 215 8.35 30.75 2.90
CA ILE A 215 8.19 31.38 4.21
C ILE A 215 6.89 32.17 4.22
N PHE A 216 6.04 31.89 5.20
CA PHE A 216 4.80 32.61 5.47
C PHE A 216 4.81 33.18 6.89
N TYR A 217 3.98 34.19 7.12
CA TYR A 217 3.75 34.80 8.43
C TYR A 217 2.32 34.48 8.88
N ALA A 218 2.01 34.60 10.17
CA ALA A 218 0.71 34.22 10.72
C ALA A 218 -0.44 35.00 10.05
N ASN A 219 -0.21 36.27 9.70
CA ASN A 219 -1.18 37.12 9.01
C ASN A 219 -1.50 36.66 7.56
N HIS A 220 -0.71 35.76 6.96
CA HIS A 220 -0.97 35.16 5.65
C HIS A 220 -2.01 34.03 5.73
N PHE A 221 -2.32 33.54 6.93
CA PHE A 221 -3.31 32.49 7.15
C PHE A 221 -4.66 33.08 7.57
N LYS A 222 -5.71 32.27 7.39
CA LYS A 222 -7.06 32.50 7.93
C LYS A 222 -7.03 32.29 9.44
N ASP A 223 -7.78 33.11 10.17
CA ASP A 223 -7.78 33.11 11.64
C ASP A 223 -8.26 31.77 12.24
N GLU A 224 -9.06 31.01 11.48
CA GLU A 224 -9.54 29.68 11.89
C GLU A 224 -8.45 28.60 11.81
N TYR A 225 -7.43 28.79 10.97
CA TYR A 225 -6.46 27.73 10.68
C TYR A 225 -5.62 27.33 11.90
N ILE A 226 -5.18 28.31 12.70
CA ILE A 226 -4.43 28.01 13.93
C ILE A 226 -5.32 27.30 14.96
N LYS A 227 -6.62 27.64 15.02
CA LYS A 227 -7.59 26.97 15.90
C LYS A 227 -7.78 25.51 15.48
N ASP A 228 -7.80 25.22 14.19
CA ASP A 228 -7.85 23.86 13.67
C ASP A 228 -6.58 23.06 14.02
N LEU A 229 -5.39 23.67 13.93
CA LEU A 229 -4.14 23.04 14.35
C LEU A 229 -4.12 22.70 15.85
N GLU A 230 -4.55 23.64 16.69
CA GLU A 230 -4.62 23.44 18.14
C GLU A 230 -5.66 22.39 18.53
N LYS A 231 -6.81 22.37 17.83
CA LYS A 231 -7.82 21.33 17.98
C LYS A 231 -7.26 19.95 17.64
N ASP A 232 -6.59 19.81 16.50
CA ASP A 232 -5.94 18.57 16.09
C ASP A 232 -4.93 18.12 17.15
N LYS A 233 -4.05 19.03 17.60
CA LYS A 233 -3.09 18.76 18.67
C LYS A 233 -3.75 18.19 19.91
N ASN A 234 -4.82 18.81 20.40
CA ASN A 234 -5.50 18.36 21.62
C ASN A 234 -6.05 16.94 21.49
N LEU A 235 -6.65 16.61 20.33
CA LEU A 235 -7.18 15.27 20.05
C LEU A 235 -6.05 14.23 19.89
N ILE A 236 -4.94 14.61 19.25
CA ILE A 236 -3.74 13.77 19.10
C ILE A 236 -3.11 13.49 20.47
N ASP A 237 -2.96 14.52 21.31
CA ASP A 237 -2.40 14.41 22.67
C ASP A 237 -3.26 13.48 23.54
N GLU A 238 -4.59 13.60 23.43
CA GLU A 238 -5.53 12.72 24.11
C GLU A 238 -5.35 11.26 23.69
N LEU A 239 -5.34 10.99 22.37
CA LEU A 239 -5.14 9.63 21.86
C LEU A 239 -3.77 9.08 22.30
N LEU A 240 -2.71 9.88 22.21
CA LEU A 240 -1.36 9.43 22.56
C LEU A 240 -1.28 9.06 24.04
N LYS A 241 -1.86 9.89 24.91
CA LYS A 241 -1.97 9.59 26.33
C LYS A 241 -2.70 8.27 26.59
N LEU A 242 -3.84 8.04 25.92
CA LEU A 242 -4.63 6.81 26.09
C LEU A 242 -3.88 5.59 25.58
N TRP A 243 -3.29 5.66 24.39
CA TRP A 243 -2.54 4.55 23.79
C TRP A 243 -1.26 4.23 24.56
N ASN A 244 -0.60 5.22 25.17
CA ASN A 244 0.56 4.97 26.02
C ASN A 244 0.22 4.19 27.30
N GLN A 245 -1.04 4.13 27.72
CA GLN A 245 -1.48 3.29 28.84
C GLN A 245 -1.76 1.83 28.45
N VAL A 246 -1.72 1.50 27.16
CA VAL A 246 -1.92 0.12 26.67
C VAL A 246 -0.58 -0.61 26.69
N GLU A 247 -0.37 -1.50 27.66
CA GLU A 247 0.89 -2.24 27.84
C GLU A 247 0.88 -3.68 27.27
N TYR A 248 -0.24 -4.09 26.68
CA TYR A 248 -0.46 -5.44 26.14
C TYR A 248 -0.89 -5.40 24.67
N ASP A 249 -0.73 -6.51 23.96
CA ASP A 249 -1.05 -6.64 22.54
C ASP A 249 -1.67 -8.02 22.27
N PRO A 250 -3.02 -8.15 22.34
CA PRO A 250 -3.69 -9.44 22.17
C PRO A 250 -3.48 -10.03 20.76
N LYS A 251 -3.20 -9.18 19.76
CA LYS A 251 -2.91 -9.64 18.40
C LYS A 251 -1.54 -10.31 18.35
N LEU A 252 -0.54 -9.72 18.99
CA LEU A 252 0.78 -10.33 19.14
C LEU A 252 0.71 -11.62 19.95
N ASP A 253 -0.02 -11.62 21.07
CA ASP A 253 -0.15 -12.79 21.94
C ASP A 253 -0.75 -13.99 21.19
N VAL A 254 -1.85 -13.76 20.46
CA VAL A 254 -2.46 -14.80 19.60
C VAL A 254 -1.49 -15.25 18.52
N PHE A 255 -0.77 -14.32 17.88
CA PHE A 255 0.18 -14.66 16.83
C PHE A 255 1.33 -15.53 17.34
N LEU A 256 1.92 -15.21 18.51
CA LEU A 256 2.98 -16.00 19.13
C LEU A 256 2.45 -17.40 19.53
N ASN A 257 1.25 -17.48 20.10
CA ASN A 257 0.63 -18.77 20.39
C ASN A 257 0.42 -19.61 19.11
N GLN A 258 -0.05 -19.00 18.01
CA GLN A 258 -0.23 -19.73 16.75
C GLN A 258 1.09 -20.22 16.13
N ILE A 259 2.17 -19.48 16.34
CA ILE A 259 3.51 -19.95 15.99
C ILE A 259 3.83 -21.26 16.69
N ASP A 260 3.62 -21.32 18.00
CA ASP A 260 4.01 -22.48 18.81
C ASP A 260 3.07 -23.67 18.62
N THR A 261 1.78 -23.43 18.40
CA THR A 261 0.77 -24.50 18.36
C THR A 261 0.39 -24.97 16.95
N THR A 262 0.50 -24.11 15.93
CA THR A 262 -0.21 -24.34 14.65
C THR A 262 0.68 -24.17 13.42
N PHE A 263 1.40 -23.05 13.29
CA PHE A 263 2.05 -22.68 12.03
C PHE A 263 3.21 -23.59 11.61
N PHE A 264 3.82 -24.29 12.58
CA PHE A 264 4.89 -25.24 12.33
C PHE A 264 4.44 -26.71 12.50
N ASP A 265 3.14 -26.99 12.70
CA ASP A 265 2.61 -28.35 12.65
C ASP A 265 2.89 -28.96 11.27
N LYS A 266 3.61 -30.09 11.22
CA LYS A 266 3.98 -30.79 9.99
C LYS A 266 2.79 -31.24 9.13
N LYS A 267 1.60 -31.36 9.72
CA LYS A 267 0.35 -31.62 8.98
C LYS A 267 -0.07 -30.41 8.14
N ILE A 268 0.24 -29.19 8.58
CA ILE A 268 -0.12 -27.93 7.92
C ILE A 268 1.07 -27.40 7.11
N ASN A 269 2.24 -27.37 7.72
CA ASN A 269 3.48 -26.81 7.18
C ASN A 269 4.58 -27.88 7.10
N LYS A 270 4.56 -28.65 6.02
CA LYS A 270 5.51 -29.75 5.80
C LYS A 270 6.97 -29.25 5.78
N GLU A 271 7.19 -28.14 5.07
CA GLU A 271 8.51 -27.51 4.89
C GLU A 271 9.01 -26.80 6.16
N GLY A 272 8.12 -26.47 7.10
CA GLY A 272 8.47 -25.70 8.30
C GLY A 272 8.93 -24.27 7.99
N LYS A 273 8.44 -23.67 6.88
CA LYS A 273 8.75 -22.29 6.50
C LYS A 273 7.51 -21.43 6.66
N LEU A 274 7.66 -20.27 7.27
CA LEU A 274 6.57 -19.30 7.47
C LEU A 274 6.97 -17.97 6.84
N VAL A 275 6.09 -17.42 6.01
CA VAL A 275 6.25 -16.09 5.42
C VAL A 275 5.12 -15.21 5.95
N ILE A 276 5.49 -14.08 6.55
CA ILE A 276 4.55 -13.13 7.14
C ILE A 276 4.67 -11.83 6.37
N PHE A 277 3.53 -11.31 5.93
CA PHE A 277 3.45 -10.03 5.25
C PHE A 277 2.85 -9.00 6.21
N THR A 278 3.41 -7.80 6.20
CA THR A 278 2.88 -6.62 6.87
C THR A 278 3.14 -5.41 6.01
N GLU A 279 2.27 -4.40 6.09
CA GLU A 279 2.39 -3.18 5.29
C GLU A 279 3.43 -2.20 5.86
N SER A 280 3.80 -2.30 7.14
CA SER A 280 4.69 -1.34 7.82
C SER A 280 6.04 -1.95 8.22
N LEU A 281 7.12 -1.21 7.95
CA LEU A 281 8.48 -1.56 8.35
C LEU A 281 8.63 -1.64 9.88
N GLU A 282 7.97 -0.75 10.61
CA GLU A 282 7.93 -0.79 12.08
C GLU A 282 7.33 -2.09 12.59
N THR A 283 6.29 -2.59 11.91
CA THR A 283 5.68 -3.86 12.27
C THR A 283 6.66 -5.01 12.00
N VAL A 284 7.43 -4.98 10.89
CA VAL A 284 8.50 -5.96 10.63
C VAL A 284 9.54 -5.95 11.76
N ASN A 285 10.04 -4.76 12.12
CA ASN A 285 11.06 -4.61 13.15
C ASN A 285 10.54 -5.05 14.52
N TYR A 286 9.31 -4.65 14.87
CA TYR A 286 8.65 -5.02 16.11
C TYR A 286 8.46 -6.54 16.22
N LEU A 287 7.89 -7.18 15.19
CA LEU A 287 7.70 -8.64 15.18
C LEU A 287 9.04 -9.38 15.23
N THR A 288 10.06 -8.87 14.54
CA THR A 288 11.41 -9.47 14.56
C THR A 288 11.99 -9.45 15.96
N SER A 289 11.95 -8.30 16.65
CA SER A 289 12.38 -8.17 18.06
C SER A 289 11.60 -9.14 18.95
N LYS A 290 10.27 -9.15 18.83
CA LYS A 290 9.41 -9.99 19.69
C LYS A 290 9.65 -11.48 19.50
N LEU A 291 9.88 -11.94 18.27
CA LEU A 291 10.23 -13.32 17.99
C LEU A 291 11.62 -13.68 18.53
N GLN A 292 12.60 -12.77 18.42
CA GLN A 292 13.94 -12.99 18.98
C GLN A 292 13.91 -13.07 20.52
N GLU A 293 13.05 -12.26 21.16
CA GLU A 293 12.80 -12.32 22.61
C GLU A 293 12.25 -13.68 23.06
N THR A 294 11.50 -14.40 22.20
CA THR A 294 11.07 -15.79 22.49
C THR A 294 12.18 -16.83 22.28
N GLY A 295 13.41 -16.41 21.97
CA GLY A 295 14.57 -17.28 21.75
C GLY A 295 14.74 -17.76 20.30
N ARG A 296 13.91 -17.31 19.36
CA ARG A 296 14.03 -17.67 17.94
C ARG A 296 15.25 -16.99 17.30
N LYS A 297 16.08 -17.77 16.61
CA LYS A 297 17.27 -17.29 15.89
C LYS A 297 17.15 -17.41 14.37
N ASP A 298 16.02 -17.90 13.90
CA ASP A 298 15.70 -18.26 12.52
C ASP A 298 14.78 -17.23 11.83
N VAL A 299 14.74 -16.00 12.36
CA VAL A 299 13.88 -14.93 11.86
C VAL A 299 14.63 -14.07 10.85
N LEU A 300 14.10 -13.98 9.63
CA LEU A 300 14.61 -13.11 8.58
C LEU A 300 13.66 -11.93 8.34
N ALA A 301 14.15 -10.70 8.56
CA ALA A 301 13.41 -9.48 8.27
C ALA A 301 13.75 -8.97 6.86
N VAL A 302 12.74 -8.86 6.00
CA VAL A 302 12.90 -8.37 4.61
C VAL A 302 12.06 -7.10 4.43
N SER A 303 12.65 -6.10 3.80
CA SER A 303 12.06 -4.80 3.47
C SER A 303 12.60 -4.28 2.14
N ALA A 304 12.09 -3.14 1.68
CA ALA A 304 12.62 -2.49 0.47
C ALA A 304 14.13 -2.21 0.56
N LYS A 305 14.67 -1.95 1.76
CA LYS A 305 16.08 -1.62 1.99
C LYS A 305 17.04 -2.80 1.77
N ASN A 306 16.58 -4.05 1.87
CA ASN A 306 17.44 -5.23 1.76
C ASN A 306 16.95 -6.28 0.74
N ARG A 307 15.99 -5.93 -0.13
CA ARG A 307 15.41 -6.85 -1.14
C ARG A 307 16.39 -7.47 -2.15
N ASN A 308 17.58 -6.90 -2.30
CA ASN A 308 18.61 -7.33 -3.26
C ASN A 308 19.79 -8.07 -2.61
N LYS A 309 19.72 -8.32 -1.29
CA LYS A 309 20.75 -9.04 -0.53
C LYS A 309 20.30 -10.47 -0.28
#